data_AF-A0AAW0C953-F1
#
_entry.id   AF-A0AAW0C953-F1
#
_cell.length_a   1.000
_cell.length_b   1.000
_cell.length_c   1.000
_cell.angle_alpha   90.00
_cell.angle_beta   90.00
_cell.angle_gamma   90.00
#
_symmetry.space_group_name_H-M   'P 1'
#
loop_
_entity.id
_entity.type
_entity.pdbx_description
1 polymer ?
#
loop_
_entity_poly.entity_id
_entity_poly.type
_entity_poly.pdbx_seq_one_letter_code
_entity_poly.pdbx_strand_id
1 'polypeptide(L)'
;TYCHETVTDARKNKLNLVQIIEECKTYSIVCVDPEHLLNMSWRQIVASDTFRANVVYGCIDEVHLVNEWGESFRPQFKHIGAFLRGRPPSSVSIMGLSA
;
A
#
# COMPACT_ATOMS: atom_id res chain seq x y z
N THR A 1 -6.39 7.88 -3.53
CA THR A 1 -5.89 6.58 -4.02
C THR A 1 -4.51 6.77 -4.62
N TYR A 2 -3.54 5.94 -4.26
CA TYR A 2 -2.19 5.92 -4.82
C TYR A 2 -2.18 4.97 -6.02
N CYS A 3 -2.55 5.53 -7.18
CA CYS A 3 -2.62 4.85 -8.48
C CYS A 3 -1.82 5.61 -9.54
N HIS A 4 -1.66 5.03 -10.73
CA HIS A 4 -0.90 5.62 -11.83
C HIS A 4 -1.31 7.08 -12.15
N GLU A 5 -2.60 7.37 -12.22
CA GLU A 5 -3.13 8.71 -12.52
C GLU A 5 -2.77 9.73 -11.43
N THR A 6 -3.02 9.40 -10.16
CA THR A 6 -2.76 10.30 -9.02
C THR A 6 -1.26 10.55 -8.86
N VAL A 7 -0.43 9.53 -9.06
CA VAL A 7 1.04 9.68 -9.04
C VAL A 7 1.51 10.58 -10.18
N THR A 8 0.94 10.42 -11.38
CA THR A 8 1.27 11.25 -12.55
C THR A 8 0.88 12.70 -12.33
N ASP A 9 -0.30 12.96 -11.80
CA ASP A 9 -0.78 14.33 -11.55
C ASP A 9 -0.04 15.00 -10.40
N ALA A 10 0.31 14.27 -9.34
CA ALA A 10 1.18 14.79 -8.30
C ALA A 10 2.55 15.21 -8.84
N ARG A 11 3.14 14.42 -9.76
CA ARG A 11 4.41 14.78 -10.41
C ARG A 11 4.28 16.06 -11.24
N LYS A 12 3.20 16.22 -12.01
CA LYS A 12 2.94 17.46 -12.78
C LYS A 12 2.86 18.69 -11.86
N ASN A 13 2.21 18.53 -10.71
CA ASN A 13 2.02 19.58 -9.71
C ASN A 13 3.20 19.74 -8.74
N LYS A 14 4.31 19.01 -8.95
CA LYS A 14 5.50 18.99 -8.06
C LYS A 14 5.16 18.65 -6.60
N LEU A 15 4.12 17.85 -6.38
CA LEU A 15 3.72 17.38 -5.08
C LEU A 15 4.49 16.10 -4.71
N ASN A 16 5.12 16.11 -3.54
CA ASN A 16 5.81 14.93 -3.02
C ASN A 16 4.84 14.05 -2.22
N LEU A 17 4.13 13.15 -2.91
CA LEU A 17 3.18 12.24 -2.26
C LEU A 17 3.82 11.36 -1.18
N VAL A 18 5.08 10.96 -1.38
CA VAL A 18 5.80 10.12 -0.40
C VAL A 18 5.89 10.86 0.93
N GLN A 19 6.38 12.10 0.90
CA GLN A 19 6.49 12.93 2.09
C GLN A 19 5.12 13.19 2.72
N ILE A 20 4.11 13.53 1.92
CA ILE A 20 2.75 13.83 2.44
C ILE A 20 2.15 12.61 3.18
N ILE A 21 2.39 11.40 2.66
CA ILE A 21 1.91 10.16 3.27
C ILE A 21 2.74 9.82 4.53
N GLU A 22 4.06 9.94 4.47
CA GLU A 22 4.96 9.70 5.62
C GLU A 22 4.65 10.59 6.82
N GLU A 23 4.24 11.84 6.57
CA GLU A 23 3.88 12.78 7.63
C GLU A 23 2.58 12.43 8.36
N CYS A 24 1.70 11.61 7.75
CA CYS A 24 0.42 11.17 8.36
C CYS A 24 -0.50 12.32 8.83
N LYS A 25 -0.39 13.52 8.23
CA LYS A 25 -1.21 14.69 8.59
C LYS A 25 -2.41 14.91 7.69
N THR A 26 -2.31 14.50 6.43
CA THR A 26 -3.29 14.85 5.39
C THR A 26 -4.30 13.74 5.13
N TYR A 27 -3.86 12.48 5.18
CA TYR A 27 -4.68 11.33 4.80
C TYR A 27 -4.86 10.38 5.98
N SER A 28 -6.11 10.04 6.29
CA SER A 28 -6.45 8.99 7.25
C SER A 28 -6.50 7.60 6.61
N ILE A 29 -6.76 7.52 5.30
CA ILE A 29 -6.84 6.28 4.52
C ILE A 29 -6.02 6.46 3.24
N VAL A 30 -5.18 5.46 2.94
CA VAL A 30 -4.42 5.42 1.69
C VAL A 30 -4.65 4.08 0.99
N CYS A 31 -5.45 4.10 -0.07
CA CYS A 31 -5.63 2.95 -0.96
C CYS A 31 -4.48 2.90 -1.97
N VAL A 32 -3.91 1.73 -2.22
CA VAL A 32 -2.70 1.58 -3.04
C VAL A 32 -2.91 0.43 -4.01
N ASP A 33 -2.61 0.66 -5.29
CA ASP A 33 -2.64 -0.41 -6.26
C ASP A 33 -1.49 -1.41 -6.00
N PRO A 34 -1.72 -2.72 -6.16
CA PRO A 34 -0.73 -3.74 -5.80
C PRO A 34 0.58 -3.62 -6.58
N GLU A 35 0.54 -3.05 -7.79
CA GLU A 35 1.73 -2.76 -8.61
C GLU A 35 2.68 -1.75 -7.97
N HIS A 36 2.19 -0.88 -7.08
CA HIS A 36 3.00 0.14 -6.42
C HIS A 36 3.65 -0.35 -5.12
N LEU A 37 3.16 -1.44 -4.53
CA LEU A 37 3.68 -1.97 -3.25
C LEU A 37 5.18 -2.34 -3.31
N LEU A 38 5.68 -2.68 -4.50
CA LEU A 38 7.08 -3.06 -4.70
C LEU A 38 8.02 -1.88 -4.96
N ASN A 39 7.46 -0.71 -5.29
CA ASN A 39 8.24 0.46 -5.69
C ASN A 39 9.04 1.03 -4.52
N MET A 40 10.17 1.68 -4.83
CA MET A 40 11.03 2.32 -3.81
C MET A 40 10.27 3.34 -2.97
N SER A 41 9.36 4.10 -3.58
CA SER A 41 8.49 5.06 -2.88
C SER A 41 7.71 4.39 -1.75
N TRP A 42 7.10 3.24 -2.02
CA TRP A 42 6.28 2.55 -1.02
C TRP A 42 7.13 1.87 0.05
N ARG A 43 8.32 1.36 -0.33
CA ARG A 43 9.30 0.85 0.64
C ARG A 43 9.78 1.93 1.61
N GLN A 44 9.94 3.17 1.13
CA GLN A 44 10.33 4.32 1.96
C GLN A 44 9.22 4.64 2.97
N ILE A 45 7.97 4.76 2.49
CA ILE A 45 6.82 5.09 3.33
C ILE A 45 6.67 4.08 4.47
N VAL A 46 6.70 2.78 4.20
CA VAL A 46 6.53 1.75 5.24
C VAL A 46 7.76 1.56 6.14
N ALA A 47 8.90 2.12 5.76
CA ALA A 47 10.09 2.17 6.60
C ALA A 47 10.15 3.42 7.50
N SER A 48 9.35 4.46 7.20
CA SER A 48 9.27 5.67 8.03
C SER A 48 8.74 5.38 9.42
N ASP A 49 9.47 5.79 10.46
CA ASP A 49 9.06 5.63 11.85
C ASP A 49 7.74 6.35 12.14
N THR A 50 7.54 7.54 11.58
CA THR A 50 6.31 8.31 11.71
C THR A 50 5.12 7.52 11.15
N PHE A 51 5.26 6.98 9.94
CA PHE A 51 4.19 6.18 9.33
C PHE A 51 3.91 4.92 10.15
N ARG A 52 4.96 4.21 10.57
CA ARG A 52 4.87 2.99 11.38
C ARG A 52 4.19 3.22 12.73
N ALA A 53 4.41 4.37 13.35
CA ALA A 53 3.77 4.72 14.62
C ALA A 53 2.28 5.08 14.49
N ASN A 54 1.84 5.48 13.28
CA ASN A 54 0.48 5.99 13.04
C ASN A 54 -0.41 5.04 12.23
N VAL A 55 0.15 4.01 11.59
CA VAL A 55 -0.64 3.00 10.88
C VAL A 55 -1.32 2.06 11.86
N VAL A 56 -2.65 1.99 11.81
CA VAL A 56 -3.45 1.18 12.76
C VAL A 56 -3.93 -0.14 12.14
N TYR A 57 -4.28 -0.12 10.85
CA TYR A 57 -4.84 -1.28 10.14
C TYR A 57 -4.27 -1.39 8.72
N GLY A 58 -4.12 -2.62 8.25
CA GLY A 58 -3.93 -2.96 6.84
C GLY A 58 -5.15 -3.70 6.30
N CYS A 59 -5.59 -3.35 5.09
CA CYS A 59 -6.75 -3.99 4.45
C CYS A 59 -6.35 -4.48 3.05
N ILE A 60 -6.80 -5.69 2.70
CA ILE A 60 -6.74 -6.25 1.35
C ILE A 60 -8.17 -6.34 0.84
N ASP A 61 -8.48 -5.55 -0.16
CA ASP A 61 -9.74 -5.66 -0.88
C ASP A 61 -9.65 -6.76 -1.95
N GLU A 62 -10.77 -7.41 -2.25
CA GLU A 62 -10.86 -8.55 -3.17
C GLU A 62 -9.82 -9.66 -2.87
N VAL A 63 -9.71 -10.06 -1.60
CA VAL A 63 -8.68 -11.01 -1.13
C VAL A 63 -8.77 -12.37 -1.83
N HIS A 64 -9.94 -12.74 -2.36
CA HIS A 64 -10.12 -13.96 -3.16
C HIS A 64 -9.19 -14.00 -4.38
N LEU A 65 -8.82 -12.85 -4.94
CA LEU A 65 -7.87 -12.74 -6.06
C LEU A 65 -6.47 -13.25 -5.74
N VAL A 66 -6.11 -13.38 -4.46
CA VAL A 66 -4.82 -13.95 -4.04
C VAL A 66 -4.75 -15.46 -4.32
N ASN A 67 -5.89 -16.15 -4.28
CA ASN A 67 -5.94 -17.62 -4.35
C ASN A 67 -6.68 -18.15 -5.60
N GLU A 68 -7.74 -17.47 -6.06
CA GLU A 68 -8.67 -18.03 -7.05
C GLU A 68 -8.19 -17.94 -8.50
N TRP A 69 -7.23 -17.09 -8.83
CA TRP A 69 -6.91 -16.79 -10.25
C TRP A 69 -5.51 -17.24 -10.72
N GLY A 70 -4.86 -18.12 -9.95
CA GLY A 70 -3.70 -18.89 -10.39
C GLY A 70 -2.48 -18.06 -10.78
N GLU A 71 -1.42 -18.73 -11.22
CA GLU A 71 -0.09 -18.12 -11.40
C GLU A 71 -0.01 -16.95 -12.38
N SER A 72 -1.05 -16.72 -13.20
CA SER A 72 -1.06 -15.86 -14.38
C SER A 72 -1.94 -14.60 -14.27
N PHE A 73 -2.88 -14.52 -13.32
CA PHE A 73 -3.72 -13.32 -13.17
C PHE A 73 -3.10 -12.34 -12.15
N ARG A 74 -2.77 -11.13 -12.63
CA ARG A 74 -2.11 -10.03 -11.89
C ARG A 74 -1.05 -10.52 -10.88
N PRO A 75 0.13 -10.95 -11.36
CA PRO A 75 1.23 -11.46 -10.51
C PRO A 75 1.58 -10.57 -9.31
N GLN A 76 1.28 -9.28 -9.38
CA GLN A 76 1.44 -8.30 -8.31
C GLN A 76 0.71 -8.70 -7.01
N PHE A 77 -0.43 -9.41 -7.10
CA PHE A 77 -1.16 -9.89 -5.93
C PHE A 77 -0.38 -10.93 -5.11
N LYS A 78 0.51 -11.71 -5.76
CA LYS A 78 1.41 -12.66 -5.06
C LYS A 78 2.33 -11.96 -4.05
N HIS A 79 2.63 -10.68 -4.27
CA HIS A 79 3.54 -9.93 -3.42
C HIS A 79 2.85 -9.29 -2.21
N ILE A 80 1.51 -9.19 -2.20
CA ILE A 80 0.75 -8.58 -1.09
C ILE A 80 1.03 -9.34 0.22
N GLY A 81 0.99 -10.67 0.19
CA GLY A 81 1.22 -11.50 1.38
C GLY A 81 2.64 -11.32 1.96
N ALA A 82 3.66 -11.30 1.10
CA ALA A 82 5.04 -11.06 1.53
C ALA A 82 5.23 -9.64 2.08
N PHE A 83 4.61 -8.66 1.44
CA PHE A 83 4.65 -7.26 1.88
C PHE A 83 4.03 -7.09 3.27
N LEU A 84 2.81 -7.59 3.49
CA LEU A 84 2.08 -7.41 4.74
C LEU A 84 2.68 -8.19 5.92
N ARG A 85 3.37 -9.31 5.67
CA ARG A 85 4.09 -10.03 6.72
C ARG A 85 5.42 -9.39 7.10
N GLY A 86 6.07 -8.68 6.17
CA GLY A 86 7.44 -8.21 6.34
C GLY A 86 7.60 -6.72 6.60
N ARG A 87 6.60 -5.88 6.32
CA ARG A 87 6.73 -4.41 6.36
C ARG A 87 5.99 -3.75 7.51
N PRO A 88 4.67 -3.93 7.68
CA PRO A 88 3.93 -3.30 8.78
C PRO A 88 4.47 -3.75 10.15
N PRO A 89 4.36 -2.91 11.19
CA PRO A 89 4.58 -3.34 12.58
C PRO A 89 3.69 -4.53 12.95
N SER A 90 4.19 -5.40 13.83
CA SER A 90 3.44 -6.58 14.32
C SER A 90 2.18 -6.23 15.10
N SER A 91 2.04 -4.99 15.56
CA SER A 91 0.84 -4.46 16.22
C SER A 91 -0.30 -4.14 15.25
N VAL A 92 -0.02 -4.05 13.95
CA VAL A 92 -1.03 -3.72 12.94
C VAL A 92 -1.87 -4.94 12.61
N SER A 93 -3.18 -4.83 12.76
CA SER A 93 -4.11 -5.88 12.34
C SER A 93 -4.33 -5.84 10.83
N ILE A 94 -4.31 -7.01 10.19
CA ILE A 94 -4.55 -7.18 8.76
C ILE A 94 -5.92 -7.80 8.53
N MET A 95 -6.74 -7.20 7.68
CA MET A 95 -8.07 -7.68 7.30
C MET A 95 -8.14 -7.92 5.79
N GLY A 96 -8.86 -8.97 5.39
CA GLY A 96 -9.16 -9.28 3.98
C GLY A 96 -10.65 -9.20 3.74
N LEU A 97 -11.07 -8.56 2.66
CA LEU A 97 -12.46 -8.39 2.26
C LEU A 97 -12.69 -9.06 0.90
N SER A 98 -13.85 -9.70 0.72
CA SER A 98 -14.32 -10.29 -0.53
C SER A 98 -15.83 -10.46 -0.46
N ALA A 99 -16.50 -10.37 -1.60
CA ALA A 99 -17.90 -10.82 -1.76
C ALA A 99 -18.00 -12.34 -1.86
#